data_AF-A0A7S2GB70-F1
#
_entry.id   AF-A0A7S2GB70-F1
#
_cell.length_a   1.000
_cell.length_b   1.000
_cell.length_c   1.000
_cell.angle_alpha   90.00
_cell.angle_beta   90.00
_cell.angle_gamma   90.00
#
_symmetry.space_group_name_H-M   'P 1'
#
loop_
_entity.id
_entity.type
_entity.pdbx_description
1 polymer ?
#
loop_
_entity_poly.entity_id
_entity_poly.type
_entity_poly.pdbx_seq_one_letter_code
_entity_poly.pdbx_strand_id
1 'polypeptide(L)'
;ASDLPPAQDATTGVVVIDDMIKSEDFGDPVLADFLKRTLSKHPNERPEASELLGHPFFQTQILTDAVKAKEEADALVNQNQRDCAVCSDTFDIGQGVECEGNNTKHFTCNECFTGYVRSRVDNDAFRMFAAKGGAIPCPGYQCPAPSIKPQVLSQHVSEEVFGEYSAALKKMEEQKINATLEKDFADRLSKAEKQWAELSEAERRRRVHRNHICERILTLSCPRCGQAFVDFEGCFALTCSRDNAAFCAYCLEDCGSNAHPHVKNCRHNPNRGRSGNDVYYNDRGAFEAAQSERRVRMLWDYLGKLDPKER
;
A
#
# COMPACT_ATOMS: atom_id res chain seq x y z
N ALA A 1 17.42 33.30 58.24
CA ALA A 1 18.34 32.56 59.11
C ALA A 1 18.11 31.08 58.85
N SER A 2 19.03 30.46 58.12
CA SER A 2 19.17 29.00 57.97
C SER A 2 20.43 28.73 57.14
N ASP A 3 21.54 28.68 57.86
CA ASP A 3 22.70 27.79 57.69
C ASP A 3 23.20 27.47 56.27
N LEU A 4 24.08 28.33 55.77
CA LEU A 4 25.17 27.90 54.90
C LEU A 4 26.33 27.45 55.81
N PRO A 5 26.94 26.26 55.59
CA PRO A 5 28.10 25.85 56.36
C PRO A 5 29.26 26.83 56.10
N PRO A 6 30.12 27.08 57.11
CA PRO A 6 31.27 27.95 56.92
C PRO A 6 32.19 27.35 55.87
N ALA A 7 32.67 28.20 54.94
CA ALA A 7 33.68 27.82 53.97
C ALA A 7 34.89 27.24 54.72
N GLN A 8 35.16 25.96 54.50
CA GLN A 8 36.32 25.30 55.08
C GLN A 8 37.57 25.93 54.45
N ASP A 9 38.46 26.42 55.30
CA ASP A 9 39.77 26.93 54.92
C ASP A 9 40.54 25.80 54.23
N ALA A 10 40.88 25.99 52.94
CA ALA A 10 41.54 24.99 52.09
C ALA A 10 42.93 24.56 52.60
N THR A 11 43.39 25.14 53.72
CA THR A 11 44.67 24.83 54.37
C THR A 11 44.55 23.99 55.65
N THR A 12 43.34 23.61 56.09
CA THR A 12 43.16 22.79 57.31
C THR A 12 43.59 21.31 57.19
N GLY A 13 44.23 20.94 56.09
CA GLY A 13 44.75 19.60 55.84
C GLY A 13 46.13 19.59 55.18
N VAL A 14 47.03 20.50 55.55
CA VAL A 14 48.44 20.40 55.10
C VAL A 14 49.08 19.18 55.76
N VAL A 15 48.87 18.02 55.15
CA VAL A 15 49.66 16.83 55.44
C VAL A 15 51.02 17.08 54.79
N VAL A 16 52.08 17.06 55.59
CA VAL A 16 53.45 17.13 55.06
C VAL A 16 53.60 15.94 54.12
N ILE A 17 54.17 16.13 52.93
CA ILE A 17 54.25 15.06 51.91
C ILE A 17 54.90 13.77 52.50
N ASP A 18 55.82 13.95 53.46
CA ASP A 18 56.44 12.89 54.26
C ASP A 18 55.45 12.05 55.09
N ASP A 19 54.34 12.62 55.53
CA ASP A 19 53.31 11.94 56.32
C ASP A 19 52.29 11.24 55.40
N MET A 20 51.99 11.79 54.22
CA MET A 20 51.17 11.10 53.20
C MET A 20 51.85 9.83 52.68
N ILE A 21 53.18 9.86 52.52
CA ILE A 21 53.96 8.72 52.01
C ILE A 21 54.06 7.56 53.01
N LYS A 22 53.94 7.87 54.31
CA LYS A 22 54.00 6.90 55.40
C LYS A 22 52.65 6.27 55.72
N SER A 23 51.53 6.97 55.46
CA SER A 23 50.22 6.33 55.46
C SER A 23 50.13 5.40 54.26
N GLU A 24 49.86 4.11 54.49
CA GLU A 24 49.68 3.08 53.44
C GLU A 24 48.46 3.32 52.54
N ASP A 25 47.77 4.47 52.69
CA ASP A 25 46.52 4.86 52.03
C ASP A 25 46.70 5.53 50.65
N PHE A 26 47.82 5.33 49.96
CA PHE A 26 47.88 5.67 48.55
C PHE A 26 47.15 4.60 47.73
N GLY A 27 45.94 4.93 47.27
CA GLY A 27 45.11 4.05 46.43
C GLY A 27 45.74 3.68 45.08
N ASP A 28 46.87 4.29 44.71
CA ASP A 28 47.68 3.93 43.55
C ASP A 28 49.12 3.57 43.98
N PRO A 29 49.49 2.27 44.00
CA PRO A 29 50.80 1.81 44.43
C PRO A 29 51.94 2.29 43.51
N VAL A 30 51.64 2.63 42.25
CA VAL A 30 52.64 3.14 41.29
C VAL A 30 53.00 4.58 41.63
N LEU A 31 52.01 5.42 41.94
CA LEU A 31 52.23 6.80 42.38
C LEU A 31 52.95 6.87 43.75
N ALA A 32 52.62 5.96 44.66
CA ALA A 32 53.25 5.89 45.98
C ALA A 32 54.75 5.57 45.90
N ASP A 33 55.12 4.56 45.10
CA ASP A 33 56.52 4.20 44.87
C ASP A 33 57.30 5.33 44.20
N PHE A 34 56.68 5.96 43.21
CA PHE A 34 57.26 7.10 42.51
C PHE A 34 57.53 8.30 43.42
N LEU A 35 56.57 8.69 44.28
CA LEU A 35 56.76 9.77 45.25
C LEU A 35 57.83 9.42 46.29
N LYS A 36 57.88 8.16 46.76
CA LYS A 36 58.94 7.67 47.67
C LYS A 36 60.33 7.83 47.06
N ARG A 37 60.52 7.43 45.81
CA ARG A 37 61.80 7.56 45.09
C ARG A 37 62.15 9.03 44.85
N THR A 38 61.18 9.83 44.41
CA THR A 38 61.36 11.27 44.12
C THR A 38 61.78 12.07 45.35
N LEU A 39 61.28 11.70 46.52
CA LEU A 39 61.52 12.39 47.79
C LEU A 39 62.60 11.73 48.66
N SER A 40 63.33 10.75 48.13
CA SER A 40 64.42 10.09 48.88
C SER A 40 65.46 11.10 49.37
N LYS A 41 65.97 10.88 50.59
CA LYS A 41 67.06 11.67 51.18
C LYS A 41 68.41 11.37 50.52
N HIS A 42 68.53 10.24 49.82
CA HIS A 42 69.74 9.84 49.11
C HIS A 42 69.64 10.30 47.64
N PRO A 43 70.54 11.19 47.17
CA PRO A 43 70.46 11.75 45.82
C PRO A 43 70.48 10.70 44.71
N ASN A 44 71.18 9.58 44.91
CA ASN A 44 71.35 8.52 43.91
C ASN A 44 70.11 7.61 43.77
N GLU A 45 69.15 7.71 44.69
CA GLU A 45 67.90 6.95 44.65
C GLU A 45 66.76 7.74 43.99
N ARG A 46 66.99 9.03 43.73
CA ARG A 46 66.03 9.88 43.05
C ARG A 46 66.01 9.55 41.56
N PRO A 47 64.82 9.43 40.95
CA PRO A 47 64.70 9.27 39.51
C PRO A 47 65.31 10.46 38.78
N GLU A 48 65.88 10.21 37.62
CA GLU A 48 66.39 11.26 36.75
C GLU A 48 65.23 12.14 36.25
N ALA A 49 65.54 13.37 35.83
CA ALA A 49 64.52 14.31 35.33
C ALA A 49 63.72 13.74 34.13
N SER A 50 64.36 12.92 33.29
CA SER A 50 63.73 12.20 32.19
C SER A 50 62.74 11.13 32.67
N GLU A 51 63.07 10.41 33.74
CA GLU A 51 62.21 9.41 34.37
C GLU A 51 61.04 10.07 35.11
N LEU A 52 61.26 11.22 35.75
CA LEU A 52 60.21 12.06 36.35
C LEU A 52 59.19 12.51 35.30
N LEU A 53 59.66 13.13 34.20
CA LEU A 53 58.78 13.63 33.14
C LEU A 53 58.10 12.49 32.35
N GLY A 54 58.67 11.29 32.37
CA GLY A 54 58.08 10.09 31.80
C GLY A 54 57.01 9.43 32.66
N HIS A 55 56.83 9.83 33.92
CA HIS A 55 55.84 9.20 34.80
C HIS A 55 54.40 9.62 34.44
N PRO A 56 53.40 8.70 34.46
CA PRO A 56 52.00 9.01 34.10
C PRO A 56 51.41 10.21 34.86
N PHE A 57 51.85 10.46 36.10
CA PHE A 57 51.47 11.63 36.90
C PHE A 57 51.82 12.97 36.22
N PHE A 58 52.94 13.03 35.50
CA PHE A 58 53.43 14.22 34.80
C PHE A 58 53.06 14.23 33.31
N GLN A 59 52.54 13.12 32.78
CA GLN A 59 52.00 13.02 31.42
C GLN A 59 50.58 13.59 31.34
N THR A 60 50.41 14.88 31.66
CA THR A 60 49.12 15.60 31.58
C THR A 60 48.51 15.59 30.18
N GLN A 61 49.31 15.30 29.15
CA GLN A 61 48.87 15.19 27.75
C GLN A 61 47.77 14.14 27.59
N ILE A 62 47.87 12.99 28.29
CA ILE A 62 46.88 11.90 28.22
C ILE A 62 45.51 12.39 28.73
N LEU A 63 45.50 13.13 29.84
CA LEU A 63 44.28 13.69 30.41
C LEU A 63 43.69 14.78 29.51
N THR A 64 44.51 15.65 28.92
CA THR A 64 44.03 16.69 28.00
C THR A 64 43.46 16.12 26.70
N ASP A 65 44.05 15.05 26.16
CA ASP A 65 43.56 14.40 24.95
C ASP A 65 42.22 13.69 25.22
N ALA A 66 42.06 13.07 26.39
CA ALA A 66 40.80 12.46 26.81
C ALA A 66 39.68 13.49 26.99
N VAL A 67 39.97 14.66 27.56
CA VAL A 67 39.00 15.76 27.71
C VAL A 67 38.58 16.30 26.33
N LYS A 68 39.53 16.56 25.44
CA LYS A 68 39.23 17.01 24.07
C LYS A 68 38.38 16.00 23.30
N ALA A 69 38.73 14.72 23.36
CA ALA A 69 37.95 13.67 22.70
C ALA A 69 36.51 13.59 23.23
N LYS A 70 36.31 13.84 24.54
CA LYS A 70 34.98 13.92 25.14
C LYS A 70 34.21 15.17 24.69
N GLU A 71 34.85 16.34 24.67
CA GLU A 71 34.25 17.58 24.18
C GLU A 71 33.82 17.47 22.71
N GLU A 72 34.64 16.85 21.86
CA GLU A 72 34.32 16.57 20.46
C GLU A 72 33.15 15.60 20.30
N ALA A 73 33.09 14.55 21.14
CA ALA A 73 31.97 13.62 21.16
C ALA A 73 30.67 14.28 21.62
N ASP A 74 30.71 15.07 22.70
CA ASP A 74 29.55 15.80 23.23
C ASP A 74 29.05 16.86 22.21
N ALA A 75 29.96 17.52 21.50
CA ALA A 75 29.62 18.46 20.43
C ALA A 75 28.91 17.77 19.25
N LEU A 76 29.37 16.57 18.86
CA LEU A 76 28.75 15.78 17.79
C LEU A 76 27.35 15.30 18.18
N VAL A 77 27.17 14.85 19.42
CA VAL A 77 25.85 14.46 19.97
C VAL A 77 24.89 15.66 19.93
N ASN A 78 25.33 16.83 20.40
CA ASN A 78 24.51 18.04 20.37
C ASN A 78 24.14 18.48 18.95
N GLN A 79 25.01 18.27 17.97
CA GLN A 79 24.73 18.63 16.57
C GLN A 79 23.62 17.76 15.93
N ASN A 80 23.47 16.52 16.40
CA ASN A 80 22.48 15.56 15.92
C ASN A 80 21.16 15.58 16.71
N GLN A 81 21.06 16.41 17.76
CA GLN A 81 19.85 16.54 18.55
C GLN A 81 18.91 17.61 18.00
N ARG A 82 17.60 17.36 18.11
CA ARG A 82 16.52 18.26 17.70
C ARG A 82 15.39 18.23 18.72
N ASP A 83 14.81 19.39 18.98
CA ASP A 83 13.62 19.50 19.81
C ASP A 83 12.37 19.24 18.97
N CYS A 84 11.48 18.39 19.47
CA CYS A 84 10.22 18.11 18.83
C CYS A 84 9.29 19.33 18.91
N ALA A 85 8.78 19.79 17.76
CA ALA A 85 7.83 20.90 17.68
C ALA A 85 6.47 20.64 18.35
N VAL A 86 6.21 19.42 18.82
CA VAL A 86 4.93 18.99 19.42
C VAL A 86 5.05 18.74 20.92
N CYS A 87 5.97 17.86 21.35
CA CYS A 87 6.16 17.56 22.78
C CYS A 87 7.27 18.38 23.46
N SER A 88 8.11 19.09 22.68
CA SER A 88 9.25 19.90 23.17
C SER A 88 10.38 19.10 23.84
N ASP A 89 10.38 17.77 23.73
CA ASP A 89 11.52 16.94 24.15
C ASP A 89 12.60 16.87 23.06
N THR A 90 13.83 16.60 23.47
CA THR A 90 15.02 16.50 22.61
C THR A 90 15.26 15.06 22.17
N PHE A 91 15.43 14.85 20.86
CA PHE A 91 15.68 13.53 20.26
C PHE A 91 16.85 13.57 19.29
N ASP A 92 17.40 12.40 18.97
CA ASP A 92 18.31 12.26 17.81
C ASP A 92 17.54 12.48 16.50
N ILE A 93 18.19 13.04 15.49
CA ILE A 93 17.60 13.34 14.18
C ILE A 93 16.99 12.10 13.50
N GLY A 94 17.51 10.90 13.77
CA GLY A 94 16.98 9.64 13.25
C GLY A 94 15.68 9.18 13.93
N GLN A 95 15.30 9.77 15.07
CA GLN A 95 14.10 9.42 15.84
C GLN A 95 12.89 10.31 15.50
N GLY A 96 12.92 10.98 14.35
CA GLY A 96 11.84 11.84 13.91
C GLY A 96 11.96 12.24 12.45
N VAL A 97 11.03 13.11 12.04
CA VAL A 97 10.96 13.64 10.68
C VAL A 97 11.23 15.14 10.71
N GLU A 98 12.17 15.56 9.87
CA GLU A 98 12.49 16.96 9.63
C GLU A 98 11.93 17.38 8.26
N CYS A 99 11.16 18.47 8.20
CA CYS A 99 10.63 18.94 6.93
C CYS A 99 11.72 19.54 6.01
N GLU A 100 11.54 19.45 4.69
CA GLU A 100 12.42 20.06 3.67
C GLU A 100 12.19 21.58 3.51
N GLY A 101 12.01 22.30 4.62
CA GLY A 101 11.77 23.75 4.64
C GLY A 101 13.06 24.57 4.58
N ASN A 102 13.06 25.67 3.81
CA ASN A 102 14.26 26.48 3.57
C ASN A 102 14.70 27.38 4.74
N ASN A 103 13.75 27.90 5.56
CA ASN A 103 14.07 28.90 6.60
C ASN A 103 14.03 28.32 8.01
N THR A 104 13.03 27.50 8.31
CA THR A 104 12.81 26.90 9.62
C THR A 104 12.48 25.44 9.42
N LYS A 105 13.40 24.56 9.85
CA LYS A 105 13.22 23.12 9.79
C LYS A 105 12.40 22.69 11.01
N HIS A 106 11.22 22.16 10.76
CA HIS A 106 10.35 21.62 11.81
C HIS A 106 10.68 20.15 11.99
N PHE A 107 11.13 19.80 13.19
CA PHE A 107 11.38 18.42 13.59
C PHE A 107 10.20 17.89 14.43
N THR A 108 9.77 16.66 14.16
CA THR A 108 8.73 15.97 14.95
C THR A 108 9.21 14.57 15.27
N CYS A 109 9.23 14.18 16.55
CA CYS A 109 9.61 12.81 16.94
C CYS A 109 8.62 11.78 16.38
N ASN A 110 9.05 10.52 16.27
CA ASN A 110 8.26 9.44 15.65
C ASN A 110 6.88 9.26 16.30
N GLU A 111 6.76 9.41 17.62
CA GLU A 111 5.48 9.27 18.33
C GLU A 111 4.50 10.38 17.97
N CYS A 112 4.93 11.64 18.09
CA CYS A 112 4.11 12.80 17.71
C CYS A 112 3.77 12.79 16.21
N PHE A 113 4.70 12.35 15.36
CA PHE A 113 4.49 12.25 13.93
C PHE A 113 3.48 11.16 13.57
N THR A 114 3.55 10.01 14.25
CA THR A 114 2.58 8.92 14.11
C THR A 114 1.17 9.38 14.48
N GLY A 115 1.02 10.05 15.63
CA GLY A 115 -0.28 10.62 16.04
C GLY A 115 -0.81 11.66 15.05
N TYR A 116 0.08 12.52 14.52
CA TYR A 116 -0.28 13.48 13.50
C TYR A 116 -0.77 12.83 12.21
N VAL A 117 -0.05 11.83 11.68
CA VAL A 117 -0.46 11.11 10.45
C VAL A 117 -1.82 10.45 10.65
N ARG A 118 -2.04 9.76 11.78
CA ARG A 118 -3.33 9.16 12.12
C ARG A 118 -4.47 10.18 12.11
N SER A 119 -4.28 11.34 12.74
CA SER A 119 -5.28 12.43 12.75
C SER A 119 -5.58 13.03 11.37
N ARG A 120 -4.72 12.78 10.36
CA ARG A 120 -4.93 13.26 9.00
C ARG A 120 -5.70 12.28 8.12
N VAL A 121 -5.69 11.00 8.47
CA VAL A 121 -6.29 9.92 7.68
C VAL A 121 -7.54 9.33 8.33
N ASP A 122 -7.92 9.84 9.51
CA ASP A 122 -9.17 9.48 10.16
C ASP A 122 -10.41 9.90 9.35
N ASN A 123 -11.58 9.43 9.76
CA ASN A 123 -12.82 9.65 9.02
C ASN A 123 -13.22 11.14 8.94
N ASP A 124 -12.88 11.94 9.95
CA ASP A 124 -13.27 13.34 10.03
C ASP A 124 -12.37 14.22 9.13
N ALA A 125 -11.08 13.89 9.05
CA ALA A 125 -10.09 14.57 8.21
C ALA A 125 -10.02 14.02 6.78
N PHE A 126 -10.61 12.86 6.50
CA PHE A 126 -10.52 12.17 5.20
C PHE A 126 -10.89 13.08 4.02
N ARG A 127 -11.93 13.92 4.17
CA ARG A 127 -12.35 14.85 3.10
C ARG A 127 -11.23 15.83 2.73
N MET A 128 -10.53 16.36 3.73
CA MET A 128 -9.41 17.28 3.50
C MET A 128 -8.18 16.56 2.94
N PHE A 129 -7.92 15.34 3.41
CA PHE A 129 -6.87 14.47 2.89
C PHE A 129 -7.08 14.17 1.40
N ALA A 130 -8.29 13.75 1.02
CA ALA A 130 -8.68 13.48 -0.37
C ALA A 130 -8.57 14.74 -1.25
N ALA A 131 -9.02 15.91 -0.76
CA ALA A 131 -8.93 17.17 -1.48
C ALA A 131 -7.48 17.60 -1.78
N LYS A 132 -6.52 17.21 -0.93
CA LYS A 132 -5.09 17.44 -1.13
C LYS A 132 -4.38 16.29 -1.85
N GLY A 133 -5.11 15.36 -2.45
CA GLY A 133 -4.54 14.22 -3.18
C GLY A 133 -3.81 13.22 -2.28
N GLY A 134 -4.14 13.17 -0.99
CA GLY A 134 -3.55 12.24 -0.03
C GLY A 134 -2.20 12.65 0.52
N ALA A 135 -1.84 13.93 0.36
CA ALA A 135 -0.57 14.45 0.82
C ALA A 135 -0.60 14.75 2.33
N ILE A 136 0.46 14.36 3.05
CA ILE A 136 0.68 14.70 4.47
C ILE A 136 1.55 15.96 4.54
N PRO A 137 1.02 17.13 4.93
CA PRO A 137 1.83 18.34 5.06
C PRO A 137 2.65 18.31 6.36
N CYS A 138 3.71 19.12 6.42
CA CYS A 138 4.46 19.36 7.64
C CYS A 138 3.53 19.75 8.81
N PRO A 139 3.74 19.21 10.04
CA PRO A 139 2.97 19.61 11.23
C PRO A 139 3.16 21.07 11.64
N GLY A 140 4.25 21.72 11.20
CA GLY A 140 4.53 23.12 11.46
C GLY A 140 3.41 24.03 10.95
N TYR A 141 2.96 24.95 11.81
CA TYR A 141 1.86 25.86 11.49
C TYR A 141 2.15 26.67 10.22
N GLN A 142 1.28 26.51 9.21
CA GLN A 142 1.41 27.18 7.90
C GLN A 142 2.79 26.99 7.24
N CYS A 143 3.44 25.86 7.48
CA CYS A 143 4.73 25.57 6.87
C CYS A 143 4.59 25.41 5.33
N PRO A 144 5.37 26.15 4.52
CA PRO A 144 5.33 26.05 3.07
C PRO A 144 6.14 24.87 2.51
N ALA A 145 6.72 24.03 3.39
CA ALA A 145 7.51 22.88 2.96
C ALA A 145 6.67 21.91 2.12
N PRO A 146 7.29 21.19 1.17
CA PRO A 146 6.64 20.11 0.44
C PRO A 146 6.01 19.10 1.41
N SER A 147 4.97 18.41 0.92
CA SER A 147 4.36 17.33 1.69
C SER A 147 5.36 16.19 1.90
N ILE A 148 5.23 15.53 3.04
CA ILE A 148 6.10 14.43 3.44
C ILE A 148 5.94 13.29 2.45
N LYS A 149 7.08 12.79 1.95
CA LYS A 149 7.12 11.71 0.98
C LYS A 149 6.64 10.39 1.61
N PRO A 150 5.96 9.51 0.87
CA PRO A 150 5.49 8.22 1.41
C PRO A 150 6.60 7.34 1.98
N GLN A 151 7.82 7.41 1.44
CA GLN A 151 8.99 6.68 1.93
C GLN A 151 9.35 7.09 3.36
N VAL A 152 9.24 8.39 3.67
CA VAL A 152 9.49 8.91 5.01
C VAL A 152 8.40 8.43 5.97
N LEU A 153 7.14 8.40 5.52
CA LEU A 153 6.05 7.81 6.31
C LEU A 153 6.37 6.37 6.71
N SER A 154 6.72 5.51 5.75
CA SER A 154 7.02 4.09 6.03
C SER A 154 8.19 3.85 6.99
N GLN A 155 9.11 4.81 7.13
CA GLN A 155 10.27 4.69 8.00
C GLN A 155 10.02 5.18 9.42
N HIS A 156 9.09 6.13 9.60
CA HIS A 156 8.94 6.88 10.85
C HIS A 156 7.59 6.72 11.53
N VAL A 157 6.61 6.07 10.89
CA VAL A 157 5.35 5.69 11.55
C VAL A 157 5.27 4.18 11.77
N SER A 158 4.44 3.78 12.73
CA SER A 158 4.15 2.37 12.96
C SER A 158 3.50 1.69 11.74
N GLU A 159 3.69 0.37 11.62
CA GLU A 159 3.08 -0.44 10.54
C GLU A 159 1.55 -0.28 10.49
N GLU A 160 0.90 -0.21 11.66
CA GLU A 160 -0.54 0.03 11.78
C GLU A 160 -0.95 1.36 11.12
N VAL A 161 -0.30 2.47 11.48
CA VAL A 161 -0.63 3.79 10.96
C VAL A 161 -0.27 3.93 9.48
N PHE A 162 0.82 3.29 9.04
CA PHE A 162 1.14 3.23 7.62
C PHE A 162 0.07 2.45 6.82
N GLY A 163 -0.47 1.38 7.42
CA GLY A 163 -1.61 0.63 6.89
C GLY A 163 -2.87 1.49 6.77
N GLU A 164 -3.20 2.26 7.81
CA GLU A 164 -4.31 3.23 7.81
C GLU A 164 -4.15 4.27 6.69
N TYR A 165 -2.97 4.88 6.55
CA TYR A 165 -2.66 5.83 5.48
C TYR A 165 -2.80 5.21 4.09
N SER A 166 -2.26 4.00 3.91
CA SER A 166 -2.33 3.27 2.62
C SER A 166 -3.76 2.91 2.25
N ALA A 167 -4.57 2.51 3.23
CA ALA A 167 -6.00 2.24 3.04
C ALA A 167 -6.77 3.52 2.68
N ALA A 168 -6.48 4.64 3.33
CA ALA A 168 -7.08 5.94 3.01
C ALA A 168 -6.72 6.40 1.58
N LEU A 169 -5.46 6.25 1.16
CA LEU A 169 -5.05 6.52 -0.22
C LEU A 169 -5.83 5.66 -1.22
N LYS A 170 -5.91 4.36 -0.99
CA LYS A 170 -6.63 3.43 -1.87
C LYS A 170 -8.12 3.80 -1.98
N LYS A 171 -8.77 4.07 -0.86
CA LYS A 171 -10.18 4.48 -0.79
C LYS A 171 -10.44 5.75 -1.61
N MET A 172 -9.54 6.73 -1.53
CA MET A 172 -9.64 7.97 -2.31
C MET A 172 -9.55 7.69 -3.82
N GLU A 173 -8.62 6.84 -4.24
CA GLU A 173 -8.44 6.50 -5.64
C GLU A 173 -9.64 5.71 -6.18
N GLU A 174 -10.14 4.75 -5.41
CA GLU A 174 -11.39 4.03 -5.71
C GLU A 174 -12.57 4.99 -5.86
N GLN A 175 -12.70 6.00 -4.99
CA GLN A 175 -13.75 7.01 -5.11
C GLN A 175 -13.63 7.85 -6.38
N LYS A 176 -12.42 8.22 -6.81
CA LYS A 176 -12.20 8.96 -8.06
C LYS A 176 -12.56 8.11 -9.28
N ILE A 177 -12.13 6.86 -9.29
CA ILE A 177 -12.44 5.90 -10.36
C ILE A 177 -13.96 5.72 -10.45
N ASN A 178 -14.62 5.43 -9.32
CA ASN A 178 -16.07 5.23 -9.27
C ASN A 178 -16.83 6.47 -9.74
N ALA A 179 -16.46 7.67 -9.27
CA ALA A 179 -17.10 8.91 -9.71
C ALA A 179 -16.96 9.14 -11.24
N THR A 180 -15.81 8.76 -11.81
CA THR A 180 -15.58 8.85 -13.25
C THR A 180 -16.43 7.83 -14.02
N LEU A 181 -16.51 6.59 -13.54
CA LEU A 181 -17.33 5.54 -14.13
C LEU A 181 -18.82 5.88 -14.07
N GLU A 182 -19.31 6.39 -12.93
CA GLU A 182 -20.70 6.83 -12.77
C GLU A 182 -21.05 7.95 -13.75
N LYS A 183 -20.15 8.91 -13.92
CA LYS A 183 -20.33 9.99 -14.89
C LYS A 183 -20.38 9.48 -16.33
N ASP A 184 -19.45 8.63 -16.74
CA ASP A 184 -19.44 8.05 -18.09
C ASP A 184 -20.69 7.20 -18.34
N PHE A 185 -21.13 6.42 -17.35
CA PHE A 185 -22.36 5.65 -17.45
C PHE A 185 -23.60 6.53 -17.59
N ALA A 186 -23.72 7.58 -16.77
CA ALA A 186 -24.82 8.55 -16.85
C ALA A 186 -24.85 9.26 -18.21
N ASP A 187 -23.69 9.65 -18.73
CA ASP A 187 -23.57 10.30 -20.04
C ASP A 187 -24.00 9.35 -21.18
N ARG A 188 -23.59 8.08 -21.14
CA ARG A 188 -23.98 7.07 -22.13
C ARG A 188 -25.48 6.81 -22.08
N LEU A 189 -26.05 6.66 -20.89
CA LEU A 189 -27.48 6.45 -20.72
C LEU A 189 -28.29 7.65 -21.24
N SER A 190 -27.91 8.87 -20.87
CA SER A 190 -28.57 10.09 -21.35
C SER A 190 -28.51 10.22 -22.88
N LYS A 191 -27.37 9.91 -23.49
CA LYS A 191 -27.23 9.91 -24.96
C LYS A 191 -28.12 8.85 -25.61
N ALA A 192 -28.15 7.64 -25.05
CA ALA A 192 -28.98 6.55 -25.57
C ALA A 192 -30.48 6.87 -25.48
N GLU A 193 -30.93 7.46 -24.37
CA GLU A 193 -32.31 7.90 -24.17
C GLU A 193 -32.72 8.98 -25.17
N LYS A 194 -31.87 10.01 -25.35
CA LYS A 194 -32.11 11.07 -26.35
C LYS A 194 -32.19 10.50 -27.76
N GLN A 195 -31.22 9.67 -28.14
CA GLN A 195 -31.23 9.01 -29.44
C GLN A 195 -32.49 8.19 -29.64
N TRP A 196 -32.95 7.44 -28.64
CA TRP A 196 -34.18 6.65 -28.71
C TRP A 196 -35.43 7.55 -28.82
N ALA A 197 -35.48 8.65 -28.07
CA ALA A 197 -36.56 9.62 -28.09
C ALA A 197 -36.69 10.32 -29.45
N GLU A 198 -35.57 10.58 -30.14
CA GLU A 198 -35.55 11.18 -31.48
C GLU A 198 -36.00 10.24 -32.59
N LEU A 199 -35.96 8.92 -32.38
CA LEU A 199 -36.46 7.96 -33.37
C LEU A 199 -37.96 8.09 -33.56
N SER A 200 -38.39 8.06 -34.82
CA SER A 200 -39.78 7.85 -35.15
C SER A 200 -40.27 6.49 -34.64
N GLU A 201 -41.58 6.38 -34.42
CA GLU A 201 -42.18 5.13 -33.95
C GLU A 201 -41.88 3.96 -34.90
N ALA A 202 -41.91 4.20 -36.22
CA ALA A 202 -41.56 3.22 -37.23
C ALA A 202 -40.09 2.75 -37.11
N GLU A 203 -39.16 3.67 -36.83
CA GLU A 203 -37.75 3.33 -36.65
C GLU A 203 -37.51 2.57 -35.34
N ARG A 204 -38.20 2.92 -34.26
CA ARG A 204 -38.16 2.14 -33.00
C ARG A 204 -38.63 0.72 -33.22
N ARG A 205 -39.74 0.52 -33.94
CA ARG A 205 -40.27 -0.81 -34.29
C ARG A 205 -39.28 -1.62 -35.14
N ARG A 206 -38.69 -1.00 -36.18
CA ARG A 206 -37.63 -1.64 -36.98
C ARG A 206 -36.44 -2.10 -36.13
N ARG A 207 -35.98 -1.27 -35.18
CA ARG A 207 -34.90 -1.65 -34.26
C ARG A 207 -35.27 -2.82 -33.36
N VAL A 208 -36.51 -2.88 -32.86
CA VAL A 208 -37.00 -4.02 -32.07
C VAL A 208 -36.95 -5.31 -32.90
N HIS A 209 -37.43 -5.28 -34.15
CA HIS A 209 -37.39 -6.45 -35.04
C HIS A 209 -35.96 -6.87 -35.37
N ARG A 210 -35.09 -5.90 -35.72
CA ARG A 210 -33.67 -6.16 -35.98
C ARG A 210 -33.01 -6.82 -34.78
N ASN A 211 -33.21 -6.29 -33.58
CA ASN A 211 -32.62 -6.84 -32.37
C ASN A 211 -33.14 -8.25 -32.08
N HIS A 212 -34.44 -8.50 -32.26
CA HIS A 212 -35.00 -9.85 -32.12
C HIS A 212 -34.35 -10.84 -33.12
N ILE A 213 -34.23 -10.44 -34.39
CA ILE A 213 -33.62 -11.28 -35.43
C ILE A 213 -32.15 -11.56 -35.08
N CYS A 214 -31.37 -10.53 -34.74
CA CYS A 214 -29.97 -10.72 -34.37
C CYS A 214 -29.83 -11.62 -33.13
N GLU A 215 -30.48 -11.27 -32.02
CA GLU A 215 -30.22 -11.90 -30.72
C GLU A 215 -30.91 -13.25 -30.51
N ARG A 216 -32.08 -13.47 -31.12
CA ARG A 216 -32.91 -14.68 -30.89
C ARG A 216 -32.92 -15.65 -32.05
N ILE A 217 -32.63 -15.19 -33.27
CA ILE A 217 -32.69 -16.02 -34.48
C ILE A 217 -31.28 -16.33 -34.99
N LEU A 218 -30.48 -15.31 -35.27
CA LEU A 218 -29.18 -15.45 -35.93
C LEU A 218 -28.08 -15.88 -34.96
N THR A 219 -28.04 -15.29 -33.76
CA THR A 219 -27.11 -15.66 -32.70
C THR A 219 -27.43 -17.05 -32.16
N LEU A 220 -26.42 -17.92 -32.15
CA LEU A 220 -26.49 -19.22 -31.48
C LEU A 220 -26.28 -18.99 -30.00
N SER A 221 -27.32 -19.18 -29.21
CA SER A 221 -27.29 -18.89 -27.79
C SER A 221 -28.03 -19.95 -26.97
N CYS A 222 -27.66 -20.03 -25.69
CA CYS A 222 -28.39 -20.83 -24.72
C CYS A 222 -29.85 -20.32 -24.65
N PRO A 223 -30.86 -21.21 -24.78
CA PRO A 223 -32.26 -20.80 -24.77
C PRO A 223 -32.72 -20.20 -23.43
N ARG A 224 -32.00 -20.49 -22.34
CA ARG A 224 -32.34 -20.06 -20.98
C ARG A 224 -31.66 -18.74 -20.59
N CYS A 225 -30.33 -18.69 -20.60
CA CYS A 225 -29.59 -17.48 -20.21
C CYS A 225 -29.15 -16.56 -21.35
N GLY A 226 -29.35 -16.95 -22.62
CA GLY A 226 -28.99 -16.14 -23.79
C GLY A 226 -27.50 -16.04 -24.09
N GLN A 227 -26.64 -16.77 -23.37
CA GLN A 227 -25.20 -16.77 -23.63
C GLN A 227 -24.92 -17.35 -25.02
N ALA A 228 -24.22 -16.58 -25.87
CA ALA A 228 -23.77 -17.04 -27.16
C ALA A 228 -22.70 -18.14 -27.02
N PHE A 229 -22.72 -19.13 -27.91
CA PHE A 229 -21.70 -20.16 -28.00
C PHE A 229 -21.14 -20.24 -29.42
N VAL A 230 -19.83 -20.45 -29.52
CA VAL A 230 -19.08 -20.34 -30.79
C VAL A 230 -18.48 -21.68 -31.21
N ASP A 231 -18.22 -22.55 -30.24
CA ASP A 231 -17.54 -23.82 -30.44
C ASP A 231 -18.53 -24.99 -30.42
N PHE A 232 -18.36 -25.90 -31.38
CA PHE A 232 -19.14 -27.12 -31.49
C PHE A 232 -18.20 -28.33 -31.44
N GLU A 233 -18.36 -29.16 -30.41
CA GLU A 233 -17.53 -30.35 -30.16
C GLU A 233 -18.32 -31.63 -30.42
N GLY A 234 -18.74 -31.85 -31.66
CA GLY A 234 -19.23 -33.13 -32.17
C GLY A 234 -20.57 -33.64 -31.63
N CYS A 235 -20.93 -33.40 -30.36
CA CYS A 235 -22.16 -33.83 -29.73
C CYS A 235 -23.28 -32.79 -29.91
N PHE A 236 -24.41 -33.21 -30.46
CA PHE A 236 -25.58 -32.37 -30.67
C PHE A 236 -26.46 -32.19 -29.42
N ALA A 237 -26.07 -32.76 -28.27
CA ALA A 237 -26.66 -32.47 -26.97
C ALA A 237 -25.77 -31.47 -26.22
N LEU A 238 -25.99 -30.17 -26.46
CA LEU A 238 -25.16 -29.10 -25.92
C LEU A 238 -25.54 -28.81 -24.46
N THR A 239 -24.57 -28.32 -23.70
CA THR A 239 -24.77 -27.85 -22.32
C THR A 239 -24.16 -26.46 -22.16
N CYS A 240 -24.91 -25.55 -21.56
CA CYS A 240 -24.43 -24.18 -21.32
C CYS A 240 -23.49 -24.14 -20.11
N SER A 241 -22.36 -23.44 -20.24
CA SER A 241 -21.38 -23.30 -19.16
C SER A 241 -21.81 -22.39 -18.01
N ARG A 242 -22.81 -21.50 -18.23
CA ARG A 242 -23.26 -20.54 -17.22
C ARG A 242 -24.35 -21.08 -16.32
N ASP A 243 -25.35 -21.78 -16.88
CA ASP A 243 -26.54 -22.22 -16.13
C ASP A 243 -26.77 -23.74 -16.21
N ASN A 244 -25.84 -24.48 -16.82
CA ASN A 244 -25.92 -25.94 -17.02
C ASN A 244 -27.21 -26.40 -17.73
N ALA A 245 -27.89 -25.50 -18.46
CA ALA A 245 -29.02 -25.90 -19.28
C ALA A 245 -28.53 -26.78 -20.43
N ALA A 246 -29.15 -27.95 -20.59
CA ALA A 246 -28.93 -28.81 -21.74
C ALA A 246 -29.92 -28.46 -22.85
N PHE A 247 -29.45 -28.35 -24.08
CA PHE A 247 -30.29 -28.01 -25.22
C PHE A 247 -29.84 -28.71 -26.51
N CYS A 248 -30.77 -28.86 -27.44
CA CYS A 248 -30.53 -29.58 -28.68
C CYS A 248 -29.83 -28.70 -29.72
N ALA A 249 -28.71 -29.13 -30.28
CA ALA A 249 -27.97 -28.44 -31.33
C ALA A 249 -28.68 -28.41 -32.69
N TYR A 250 -29.80 -29.12 -32.89
CA TYR A 250 -30.59 -29.02 -34.12
C TYR A 250 -31.68 -27.92 -34.06
N CYS A 251 -32.29 -27.72 -32.89
CA CYS A 251 -33.43 -26.80 -32.73
C CYS A 251 -33.21 -25.68 -31.70
N LEU A 252 -32.22 -25.80 -30.83
CA LEU A 252 -31.95 -24.97 -29.65
C LEU A 252 -33.10 -24.95 -28.63
N GLU A 253 -33.86 -26.04 -28.53
CA GLU A 253 -34.89 -26.19 -27.49
C GLU A 253 -34.25 -26.51 -26.14
N ASP A 254 -34.73 -25.83 -25.08
CA ASP A 254 -34.32 -26.11 -23.70
C ASP A 254 -34.81 -27.51 -23.30
N CYS A 255 -33.88 -28.40 -22.98
CA CYS A 255 -34.13 -29.80 -22.59
C CYS A 255 -33.89 -30.04 -21.09
N GLY A 256 -33.84 -28.99 -20.28
CA GLY A 256 -33.58 -29.10 -18.85
C GLY A 256 -32.11 -29.42 -18.57
N SER A 257 -31.85 -30.64 -18.10
CA SER A 257 -30.51 -31.11 -17.70
C SER A 257 -29.92 -32.17 -18.64
N ASN A 258 -30.71 -32.70 -19.59
CA ASN A 258 -30.22 -33.69 -20.54
C ASN A 258 -30.92 -33.57 -21.90
N ALA A 259 -30.19 -33.13 -22.92
CA ALA A 259 -30.71 -32.97 -24.28
C ALA A 259 -30.67 -34.26 -25.12
N HIS A 260 -29.98 -35.32 -24.69
CA HIS A 260 -29.86 -36.55 -25.48
C HIS A 260 -31.21 -37.16 -25.88
N PRO A 261 -32.21 -37.31 -24.99
CA PRO A 261 -33.51 -37.86 -25.37
C PRO A 261 -34.22 -37.04 -26.44
N HIS A 262 -34.08 -35.71 -26.38
CA HIS A 262 -34.61 -34.82 -27.41
C HIS A 262 -33.83 -35.00 -28.72
N VAL A 263 -32.50 -34.94 -28.70
CA VAL A 263 -31.65 -35.06 -29.90
C VAL A 263 -31.94 -36.35 -30.67
N LYS A 264 -32.11 -37.48 -29.98
CA LYS A 264 -32.47 -38.78 -30.59
C LYS A 264 -33.76 -38.75 -31.40
N ASN A 265 -34.72 -37.95 -30.94
CA ASN A 265 -36.07 -37.89 -31.49
C ASN A 265 -36.36 -36.57 -32.20
N CYS A 266 -35.37 -35.67 -32.31
CA CYS A 266 -35.57 -34.35 -32.86
C CYS A 266 -35.98 -34.47 -34.32
N ARG A 267 -37.08 -33.80 -34.71
CA ARG A 267 -37.57 -33.79 -36.10
C ARG A 267 -36.55 -33.27 -37.11
N HIS A 268 -35.59 -32.48 -36.64
CA HIS A 268 -34.52 -31.89 -37.45
C HIS A 268 -33.23 -32.73 -37.46
N ASN A 269 -33.18 -33.82 -36.70
CA ASN A 269 -32.06 -34.75 -36.76
C ASN A 269 -32.22 -35.67 -37.98
N PRO A 270 -31.28 -35.68 -38.95
CA PRO A 270 -31.34 -36.58 -40.10
C PRO A 270 -31.21 -38.06 -39.70
N ASN A 271 -30.60 -38.34 -38.54
CA ASN A 271 -30.41 -39.67 -37.98
C ASN A 271 -31.46 -40.00 -36.90
N ARG A 272 -32.59 -39.26 -36.84
CA ARG A 272 -33.64 -39.49 -35.84
C ARG A 272 -34.09 -40.96 -35.81
N GLY A 273 -34.27 -41.49 -34.60
CA GLY A 273 -34.75 -42.86 -34.40
C GLY A 273 -33.75 -43.97 -34.75
N ARG A 274 -32.54 -43.66 -35.22
CA ARG A 274 -31.47 -44.66 -35.36
C ARG A 274 -30.93 -45.09 -33.99
N SER A 275 -30.13 -46.16 -33.99
CA SER A 275 -29.40 -46.65 -32.82
C SER A 275 -27.89 -46.41 -33.01
N GLY A 276 -27.17 -46.17 -31.92
CA GLY A 276 -25.72 -45.91 -31.94
C GLY A 276 -25.34 -44.45 -31.70
N ASN A 277 -24.04 -44.17 -31.73
CA ASN A 277 -23.49 -42.84 -31.43
C ASN A 277 -23.79 -41.83 -32.54
N ASP A 278 -23.94 -42.26 -33.79
CA ASP A 278 -24.23 -41.40 -34.96
C ASP A 278 -25.55 -40.61 -34.84
N VAL A 279 -26.39 -40.95 -33.86
CA VAL A 279 -27.62 -40.23 -33.51
C VAL A 279 -27.33 -38.92 -32.81
N TYR A 280 -26.27 -38.87 -32.01
CA TYR A 280 -25.89 -37.74 -31.17
C TYR A 280 -24.67 -37.00 -31.70
N TYR A 281 -23.83 -37.68 -32.49
CA TYR A 281 -22.59 -37.13 -32.99
C TYR A 281 -22.66 -36.89 -34.51
N ASN A 282 -22.24 -35.70 -34.94
CA ASN A 282 -22.08 -35.38 -36.36
C ASN A 282 -20.95 -34.36 -36.54
N ASP A 283 -20.56 -34.12 -37.79
CA ASP A 283 -19.50 -33.17 -38.10
C ASP A 283 -19.97 -31.70 -38.04
N ARG A 284 -19.00 -30.78 -38.13
CA ARG A 284 -19.24 -29.35 -38.14
C ARG A 284 -20.09 -28.90 -39.34
N GLY A 285 -19.94 -29.53 -40.50
CA GLY A 285 -20.72 -29.21 -41.70
C GLY A 285 -22.20 -29.52 -41.50
N ALA A 286 -22.52 -30.65 -40.88
CA ALA A 286 -23.89 -31.02 -40.50
C ALA A 286 -24.48 -30.04 -39.47
N PHE A 287 -23.66 -29.57 -38.51
CA PHE A 287 -24.08 -28.55 -37.55
C PHE A 287 -24.40 -27.22 -38.24
N GLU A 288 -23.51 -26.74 -39.10
CA GLU A 288 -23.70 -25.49 -39.86
C GLU A 288 -24.91 -25.55 -40.78
N ALA A 289 -25.13 -26.68 -41.46
CA ALA A 289 -26.32 -26.92 -42.29
C ALA A 289 -27.61 -26.86 -41.45
N ALA A 290 -27.66 -27.60 -40.33
CA ALA A 290 -28.80 -27.60 -39.43
C ALA A 290 -29.12 -26.19 -38.87
N GLN A 291 -28.09 -25.42 -38.50
CA GLN A 291 -28.27 -24.06 -38.01
C GLN A 291 -28.70 -23.08 -39.09
N SER A 292 -28.21 -23.23 -40.32
CA SER A 292 -28.68 -22.45 -41.48
C SER A 292 -30.17 -22.68 -41.71
N GLU A 293 -30.61 -23.94 -41.78
CA GLU A 293 -32.02 -24.31 -41.93
C GLU A 293 -32.88 -23.79 -40.77
N ARG A 294 -32.40 -23.92 -39.53
CA ARG A 294 -33.08 -23.39 -38.34
C ARG A 294 -33.28 -21.88 -38.46
N ARG A 295 -32.22 -21.12 -38.78
CA ARG A 295 -32.27 -19.66 -38.90
C ARG A 295 -33.26 -19.23 -39.97
N VAL A 296 -33.22 -19.86 -41.15
CA VAL A 296 -34.15 -19.59 -42.24
C VAL A 296 -35.60 -19.81 -41.79
N ARG A 297 -35.90 -20.98 -41.21
CA ARG A 297 -37.25 -21.29 -40.70
C ARG A 297 -37.70 -20.26 -39.65
N MET A 298 -36.89 -20.02 -38.63
CA MET A 298 -37.20 -19.10 -37.54
C MET A 298 -37.41 -17.66 -38.04
N LEU A 299 -36.62 -17.24 -39.03
CA LEU A 299 -36.75 -15.93 -39.66
C LEU A 299 -38.08 -15.82 -40.41
N TRP A 300 -38.43 -16.80 -41.23
CA TRP A 300 -39.72 -16.83 -41.93
C TRP A 300 -40.90 -16.87 -40.97
N ASP A 301 -40.83 -17.70 -39.92
CA ASP A 301 -41.86 -17.79 -38.88
C ASP A 301 -42.04 -16.46 -38.15
N TYR A 302 -40.95 -15.71 -37.93
CA TYR A 302 -41.00 -14.39 -37.29
C TYR A 302 -41.57 -13.32 -38.23
N LEU A 303 -41.04 -13.22 -39.46
CA LEU A 303 -41.50 -12.25 -40.46
C LEU A 303 -42.97 -12.46 -40.83
N GLY A 304 -43.44 -13.71 -40.86
CA GLY A 304 -44.85 -14.05 -41.10
C GLY A 304 -45.81 -13.53 -40.03
N LYS A 305 -45.33 -13.26 -38.81
CA LYS A 305 -46.12 -12.69 -37.70
C LYS A 305 -46.13 -11.16 -37.70
N LEU A 306 -45.25 -10.51 -38.46
CA LEU A 306 -45.19 -9.06 -38.55
C LEU A 306 -46.29 -8.54 -39.48
N ASP A 307 -46.76 -7.32 -39.18
CA ASP A 307 -47.67 -6.60 -40.07
C ASP A 307 -47.02 -6.39 -41.44
N PRO A 308 -47.77 -6.46 -42.56
CA PRO A 308 -47.21 -6.31 -43.90
C PRO A 308 -46.42 -5.02 -44.14
N LYS A 309 -46.70 -3.96 -43.37
CA LYS A 309 -46.01 -2.67 -43.43
C LYS A 309 -44.67 -2.65 -42.67
N GLU A 310 -44.39 -3.69 -41.89
CA GLU A 310 -43.22 -3.81 -41.00
C GLU A 310 -42.25 -4.92 -41.44
N ARG A 311 -42.62 -5.68 -42.47
CA ARG A 311 -41.80 -6.72 -43.10
C ARG A 311 -40.71 -6.12 -43.99
#